data_AF-A0A1I6HV69-F1
#
_entry.id   AF-A0A1I6HV69-F1
#
_cell.length_a   1.000
_cell.length_b   1.000
_cell.length_c   1.000
_cell.angle_alpha   90.00
_cell.angle_beta   90.00
_cell.angle_gamma   90.00
#
_symmetry.space_group_name_H-M   'P 1'
#
loop_
_entity.id
_entity.type
_entity.pdbx_description
1 polymer ?
#
loop_
_entity_poly.entity_id
_entity_poly.type
_entity_poly.pdbx_seq_one_letter_code
_entity_poly.pdbx_strand_id
1 'polypeptide(L)'
;MARISFHIRDGANPEWCYQYLDILDQYPDASSGKEVYELAEEFGYEVGYQTEREVPTVLKKMGVLETATTRTERGEQLVEVMYHDIRLFKNILHHLFYTRDRIDAAEGVPPKNREMSSWTYGAVVDYLIDNSPVNPVSTKKSREEIAEAIFEQAQEELTSIRDEVSIGPRSISGAFQYLRELSPPVIEEGQHTNNEMEEKFQIRSFAPAEMLLVAIDFLYQESNTDYGTALILNNENIETLCRILVLDESGFDEVLEWAREFDHLEVSTGMAKQVRLSDPVNYHDLI
;
A
#
# COMPACT_ATOMS: atom_id res chain seq x y z
N MET A 1 1.96 -24.56 15.89
CA MET A 1 1.17 -23.39 15.46
C MET A 1 2.02 -22.59 14.51
N ALA A 2 1.48 -22.13 13.38
CA ALA A 2 2.19 -21.21 12.50
C ALA A 2 2.39 -19.87 13.24
N ARG A 3 3.59 -19.30 13.16
CA ARG A 3 3.93 -18.02 13.81
C ARG A 3 3.29 -16.88 13.01
N ILE A 4 2.64 -15.94 13.70
CA ILE A 4 2.09 -14.72 13.07
C ILE A 4 3.25 -13.93 12.44
N SER A 5 3.08 -13.51 11.19
CA SER A 5 4.14 -12.82 10.43
C SER A 5 3.88 -11.32 10.36
N PHE A 6 4.77 -10.54 10.95
CA PHE A 6 4.82 -9.08 10.89
C PHE A 6 5.79 -8.57 9.80
N HIS A 7 6.51 -9.47 9.14
CA HIS A 7 7.56 -9.09 8.21
C HIS A 7 6.99 -8.76 6.83
N ILE A 8 7.31 -7.57 6.35
CA ILE A 8 7.13 -7.17 4.96
C ILE A 8 8.36 -7.69 4.22
N ARG A 9 8.16 -8.70 3.39
CA ARG A 9 9.26 -9.43 2.75
C ARG A 9 9.94 -8.56 1.70
N ASP A 10 11.26 -8.44 1.79
CA ASP A 10 12.06 -7.65 0.85
C ASP A 10 12.02 -8.23 -0.58
N GLY A 11 11.77 -9.54 -0.73
CA GLY A 11 11.63 -10.27 -2.00
C GLY A 11 10.35 -10.03 -2.79
N ALA A 12 9.53 -9.03 -2.41
CA ALA A 12 8.24 -8.74 -3.06
C ALA A 12 8.04 -7.23 -3.22
N ASN A 13 8.98 -6.55 -3.89
CA ASN A 13 8.86 -5.14 -4.23
C ASN A 13 7.85 -4.92 -5.40
N PRO A 14 7.39 -3.67 -5.64
CA PRO A 14 6.41 -3.38 -6.70
C PRO A 14 6.87 -3.77 -8.12
N GLU A 15 8.16 -3.66 -8.43
CA GLU A 15 8.71 -4.04 -9.74
C GLU A 15 8.63 -5.55 -9.98
N TRP A 16 8.92 -6.36 -8.96
CA TRP A 16 8.76 -7.81 -9.06
C TRP A 16 7.30 -8.25 -9.06
N CYS A 17 6.41 -7.52 -8.40
CA CYS A 17 4.97 -7.72 -8.54
C CYS A 17 4.51 -7.48 -9.99
N TYR A 18 4.97 -6.41 -10.62
CA TYR A 18 4.74 -6.11 -12.04
C TYR A 18 5.22 -7.29 -12.93
N GLN A 19 6.49 -7.66 -12.81
CA GLN A 19 7.08 -8.73 -13.63
C GLN A 19 6.37 -10.07 -13.47
N TYR A 20 5.96 -10.41 -12.23
CA TYR A 20 5.23 -11.64 -11.96
C TYR A 20 3.83 -11.66 -12.59
N LEU A 21 3.11 -10.54 -12.50
CA LEU A 21 1.77 -10.41 -13.08
C LEU A 21 1.81 -10.37 -14.60
N ASP A 22 2.83 -9.73 -15.19
CA ASP A 22 3.04 -9.69 -16.63
C ASP A 22 3.29 -11.10 -17.20
N ILE A 23 4.10 -11.92 -16.53
CA ILE A 23 4.30 -13.32 -16.96
C ILE A 23 3.02 -14.14 -16.80
N LEU A 24 2.25 -13.95 -15.73
CA LEU A 24 0.94 -14.60 -15.60
C LEU A 24 -0.04 -14.22 -16.70
N ASP A 25 0.02 -12.97 -17.19
CA ASP A 25 -0.83 -12.53 -18.29
C ASP A 25 -0.42 -13.15 -19.63
N GLN A 26 0.89 -13.19 -19.89
CA GLN A 26 1.43 -13.80 -21.11
C GLN A 26 1.30 -15.33 -21.13
N TYR A 27 1.31 -15.97 -19.96
CA TYR A 27 1.27 -17.42 -19.77
C TYR A 27 0.15 -17.83 -18.79
N PRO A 28 -1.13 -17.67 -19.19
CA PRO A 28 -2.27 -17.93 -18.30
C PRO A 28 -2.40 -19.41 -17.91
N ASP A 29 -1.79 -20.32 -18.68
CA ASP A 29 -1.80 -21.75 -18.42
C ASP A 29 -0.68 -22.21 -17.44
N ALA A 30 0.10 -21.29 -16.88
CA ALA A 30 1.15 -21.60 -15.92
C ALA A 30 0.59 -22.41 -14.72
N SER A 31 1.18 -23.57 -14.48
CA SER A 31 0.68 -24.57 -13.54
C SER A 31 1.11 -24.33 -12.09
N SER A 32 2.15 -23.51 -11.88
CA SER A 32 2.69 -23.22 -10.56
C SER A 32 3.44 -21.90 -10.51
N GLY A 33 3.58 -21.34 -9.30
CA GLY A 33 4.40 -20.14 -9.14
C GLY A 33 5.85 -20.34 -9.56
N LYS A 34 6.42 -21.54 -9.38
CA LYS A 34 7.77 -21.88 -9.81
C LYS A 34 7.94 -21.74 -11.33
N GLU A 35 6.97 -22.24 -12.09
CA GLU A 35 6.96 -22.10 -13.55
C GLU A 35 6.91 -20.63 -13.98
N VAL A 36 6.14 -19.79 -13.26
CA VAL A 36 6.10 -18.33 -13.52
C VAL A 36 7.49 -17.70 -13.31
N TYR A 37 8.22 -18.08 -12.25
CA TYR A 37 9.58 -17.59 -12.03
C TYR A 37 10.55 -18.05 -13.13
N GLU A 38 10.46 -19.32 -13.56
CA GLU A 38 11.29 -19.85 -14.66
C GLU A 38 11.03 -19.11 -15.98
N LEU A 39 9.76 -18.88 -16.32
CA LEU A 39 9.36 -18.08 -17.48
C LEU A 39 9.84 -16.64 -17.37
N ALA A 40 9.79 -16.04 -16.18
CA ALA A 40 10.26 -14.68 -15.97
C ALA A 40 11.78 -14.55 -16.21
N GLU A 41 12.57 -15.52 -15.74
CA GLU A 41 14.02 -15.56 -16.04
C GLU A 41 14.28 -15.70 -17.55
N GLU A 42 13.50 -16.53 -18.26
CA GLU A 42 13.60 -16.66 -19.72
C GLU A 42 13.30 -15.35 -20.45
N PHE A 43 12.42 -14.51 -19.90
CA PHE A 43 12.12 -13.15 -20.39
C PHE A 43 13.17 -12.10 -20.00
N GLY A 44 14.13 -12.45 -19.15
CA GLY A 44 15.17 -11.54 -18.66
C GLY A 44 14.73 -10.67 -17.49
N TYR A 45 13.65 -11.05 -16.78
CA TYR A 45 13.25 -10.41 -15.54
C TYR A 45 14.10 -10.88 -14.36
N GLU A 46 14.31 -9.97 -13.40
CA GLU A 46 15.10 -10.22 -12.19
C GLU A 46 14.23 -10.67 -11.01
N VAL A 47 13.10 -11.35 -11.27
CA VAL A 47 12.08 -11.65 -10.26
C VAL A 47 12.73 -12.30 -9.04
N GLY A 48 12.59 -11.65 -7.88
CA GLY A 48 13.46 -11.84 -6.71
C GLY A 48 13.88 -13.29 -6.41
N TYR A 49 15.20 -13.53 -6.48
CA TYR A 49 15.85 -14.84 -6.33
C TYR A 49 15.66 -15.55 -4.98
N GLN A 50 15.22 -14.85 -3.92
CA GLN A 50 15.40 -15.38 -2.56
C GLN A 50 14.40 -16.47 -2.17
N THR A 51 13.14 -16.39 -2.62
CA THR A 51 12.21 -17.53 -2.61
C THR A 51 11.15 -17.40 -3.71
N GLU A 52 10.90 -18.47 -4.48
CA GLU A 52 9.85 -18.60 -5.53
C GLU A 52 8.41 -18.49 -4.99
N ARG A 53 8.22 -17.86 -3.83
CA ARG A 53 6.96 -17.77 -3.09
C ARG A 53 6.69 -16.37 -2.58
N GLU A 54 7.66 -15.45 -2.63
CA GLU A 54 7.55 -14.15 -1.99
C GLU A 54 6.51 -13.25 -2.65
N VAL A 55 6.65 -12.99 -3.94
CA VAL A 55 5.71 -12.19 -4.73
C VAL A 55 4.29 -12.78 -4.69
N PRO A 56 4.05 -14.06 -5.03
CA PRO A 56 2.68 -14.59 -4.98
C PRO A 56 2.11 -14.63 -3.56
N THR A 57 2.93 -14.72 -2.51
CA THR A 57 2.43 -14.62 -1.13
C THR A 57 1.93 -13.22 -0.81
N VAL A 58 2.67 -12.18 -1.21
CA VAL A 58 2.26 -10.79 -0.96
C VAL A 58 1.05 -10.41 -1.80
N LEU A 59 1.02 -10.79 -3.09
CA LEU A 59 -0.13 -10.53 -3.95
C LEU A 59 -1.41 -11.22 -3.45
N LYS A 60 -1.32 -12.44 -2.89
CA LYS A 60 -2.47 -13.08 -2.21
C LYS A 60 -2.93 -12.30 -0.98
N LYS A 61 -2.00 -11.81 -0.15
CA LYS A 61 -2.35 -10.99 1.02
C LYS A 61 -3.05 -9.68 0.65
N MET A 62 -2.75 -9.13 -0.53
CA MET A 62 -3.43 -7.96 -1.10
C MET A 62 -4.77 -8.30 -1.78
N GLY A 63 -5.12 -9.58 -1.89
CA GLY A 63 -6.31 -10.05 -2.60
C GLY A 63 -6.21 -9.93 -4.12
N VAL A 64 -5.00 -9.83 -4.68
CA VAL A 64 -4.72 -9.78 -6.13
C VAL A 64 -4.72 -11.18 -6.73
N LEU A 65 -4.23 -12.16 -5.97
CA LEU A 65 -4.24 -13.57 -6.36
C LEU A 65 -5.06 -14.40 -5.38
N GLU A 66 -5.71 -15.45 -5.88
CA GLU A 66 -6.33 -16.52 -5.07
C GLU A 66 -5.31 -17.64 -4.81
N THR A 67 -4.58 -18.04 -5.87
CA THR A 67 -3.53 -19.06 -5.80
C THR A 67 -2.17 -18.45 -6.17
N ALA A 68 -1.16 -19.26 -6.46
CA ALA A 68 0.09 -18.70 -7.00
C ALA A 68 -0.08 -18.21 -8.45
N THR A 69 -1.04 -18.75 -9.21
CA THR A 69 -1.19 -18.47 -10.65
C THR A 69 -2.57 -17.97 -11.04
N THR A 70 -3.54 -18.02 -10.13
CA THR A 70 -4.91 -17.57 -10.39
C THR A 70 -5.11 -16.16 -9.83
N ARG A 71 -5.41 -15.20 -10.71
CA ARG A 71 -5.80 -13.84 -10.36
C ARG A 71 -7.23 -13.79 -9.85
N THR A 72 -7.51 -12.87 -8.93
CA THR A 72 -8.87 -12.50 -8.55
C THR A 72 -9.44 -11.49 -9.55
N GLU A 73 -10.72 -11.14 -9.46
CA GLU A 73 -11.30 -10.03 -10.24
C GLU A 73 -10.52 -8.72 -10.06
N ARG A 74 -10.17 -8.38 -8.80
CA ARG A 74 -9.28 -7.25 -8.49
C ARG A 74 -7.92 -7.40 -9.17
N GLY A 75 -7.37 -8.61 -9.23
CA GLY A 75 -6.10 -8.87 -9.89
C GLY A 75 -6.15 -8.66 -11.39
N GLU A 76 -7.23 -9.04 -12.05
CA GLU A 76 -7.46 -8.73 -13.47
C GLU A 76 -7.53 -7.22 -13.70
N GLN A 77 -8.34 -6.50 -12.92
CA GLN A 77 -8.44 -5.04 -13.01
C GLN A 77 -7.09 -4.34 -12.74
N LEU A 78 -6.29 -4.85 -11.79
CA LEU A 78 -4.98 -4.29 -11.49
C LEU A 78 -3.99 -4.49 -12.64
N VAL A 79 -4.08 -5.59 -13.40
CA VAL A 79 -3.28 -5.84 -14.60
C VAL A 79 -3.66 -4.87 -15.73
N GLU A 80 -4.95 -4.52 -15.88
CA GLU A 80 -5.36 -3.48 -16.83
C GLU A 80 -4.71 -2.13 -16.50
N VAL A 81 -4.77 -1.70 -15.23
CA VAL A 81 -4.09 -0.48 -14.78
C VAL A 81 -2.58 -0.56 -14.98
N MET A 82 -1.98 -1.71 -14.70
CA MET A 82 -0.55 -1.95 -14.88
C MET A 82 -0.08 -1.68 -16.32
N TYR A 83 -0.84 -2.11 -17.32
CA TYR A 83 -0.54 -1.86 -18.73
C TYR A 83 -0.88 -0.43 -19.18
N HIS A 84 -1.81 0.25 -18.50
CA HIS A 84 -2.18 1.63 -18.79
C HIS A 84 -1.21 2.65 -18.16
N ASP A 85 -0.99 2.59 -16.84
CA ASP A 85 -0.04 3.42 -16.11
C ASP A 85 0.60 2.64 -14.95
N ILE A 86 1.86 2.22 -15.16
CA ILE A 86 2.66 1.51 -14.17
C ILE A 86 2.88 2.32 -12.87
N ARG A 87 2.84 3.66 -12.93
CA ARG A 87 2.97 4.51 -11.74
C ARG A 87 1.70 4.45 -10.91
N LEU A 88 0.53 4.43 -11.54
CA LEU A 88 -0.74 4.23 -10.85
C LEU A 88 -0.79 2.84 -10.21
N PHE A 89 -0.39 1.79 -10.93
CA PHE A 89 -0.24 0.43 -10.39
C PHE A 89 0.60 0.40 -9.11
N LYS A 90 1.76 1.06 -9.09
CA LYS A 90 2.64 1.13 -7.91
C LYS A 90 1.98 1.86 -6.74
N ASN A 91 1.23 2.94 -7.00
CA ASN A 91 0.43 3.62 -5.95
C ASN A 91 -0.73 2.74 -5.44
N ILE A 92 -1.40 1.97 -6.29
CA ILE A 92 -2.48 1.05 -5.88
C ILE A 92 -1.92 -0.07 -5.00
N LEU A 93 -0.75 -0.62 -5.31
CA LEU A 93 -0.08 -1.61 -4.46
C LEU A 93 0.18 -1.07 -3.04
N HIS A 94 0.62 0.18 -2.92
CA HIS A 94 0.74 0.85 -1.63
C HIS A 94 -0.60 0.93 -0.91
N HIS A 95 -1.64 1.42 -1.58
CA HIS A 95 -2.99 1.53 -1.01
C HIS A 95 -3.50 0.18 -0.50
N LEU A 96 -3.39 -0.88 -1.31
CA LEU A 96 -3.81 -2.24 -0.95
C LEU A 96 -3.07 -2.76 0.28
N PHE A 97 -1.78 -2.46 0.41
CA PHE A 97 -1.02 -2.88 1.58
C PHE A 97 -1.40 -2.08 2.83
N TYR A 98 -1.52 -0.77 2.67
CA TYR A 98 -1.79 0.18 3.75
C TYR A 98 -3.18 -0.05 4.36
N THR A 99 -4.20 -0.27 3.56
CA THR A 99 -5.60 -0.32 4.02
C THR A 99 -6.03 -1.70 4.54
N ARG A 100 -5.34 -2.77 4.15
CA ARG A 100 -5.81 -4.16 4.39
C ARG A 100 -6.12 -4.48 5.84
N ASP A 101 -5.21 -4.17 6.78
CA ASP A 101 -5.46 -4.46 8.20
C ASP A 101 -6.55 -3.57 8.80
N ARG A 102 -6.69 -2.33 8.30
CA ARG A 102 -7.70 -1.38 8.77
C ARG A 102 -9.11 -1.84 8.42
N ILE A 103 -9.31 -2.40 7.22
CA ILE A 103 -10.58 -3.04 6.83
C ILE A 103 -10.89 -4.21 7.77
N ASP A 104 -9.95 -5.15 7.94
CA ASP A 104 -10.14 -6.30 8.83
C ASP A 104 -10.44 -5.82 10.28
N ALA A 105 -9.79 -4.75 10.74
CA ALA A 105 -10.02 -4.16 12.06
C ALA A 105 -11.42 -3.52 12.20
N ALA A 106 -11.88 -2.78 11.18
CA ALA A 106 -13.22 -2.18 11.13
C ALA A 106 -14.33 -3.24 11.16
N GLU A 107 -14.09 -4.40 10.54
CA GLU A 107 -14.98 -5.57 10.60
C GLU A 107 -14.92 -6.33 11.94
N GLY A 108 -14.08 -5.90 12.88
CA GLY A 108 -13.92 -6.53 14.18
C GLY A 108 -13.15 -7.86 14.14
N VAL A 109 -12.38 -8.12 13.08
CA VAL A 109 -11.51 -9.30 12.99
C VAL A 109 -10.42 -9.18 14.06
N PRO A 110 -10.22 -10.21 14.92
CA PRO A 110 -9.23 -10.13 15.99
C PRO A 110 -7.80 -10.14 15.40
N PRO A 111 -6.81 -9.46 16.03
CA PRO A 111 -5.44 -9.32 15.50
C PRO A 111 -4.78 -10.63 15.05
N LYS A 112 -5.07 -11.74 15.73
CA LYS A 112 -4.55 -13.07 15.39
C LYS A 112 -4.95 -13.58 13.98
N ASN A 113 -6.04 -13.04 13.44
CA ASN A 113 -6.63 -13.44 12.16
C ASN A 113 -6.50 -12.34 11.08
N ARG A 114 -5.89 -11.19 11.39
CA ARG A 114 -5.66 -10.13 10.38
C ARG A 114 -4.27 -10.26 9.76
N GLU A 115 -4.07 -9.57 8.65
CA GLU A 115 -2.78 -9.52 7.96
C GLU A 115 -1.77 -8.60 8.68
N MET A 116 -1.06 -9.13 9.68
CA MET A 116 -0.10 -8.35 10.48
C MET A 116 1.05 -7.70 9.70
N SER A 117 1.42 -8.23 8.53
CA SER A 117 2.38 -7.55 7.65
C SER A 117 1.82 -6.23 7.10
N SER A 118 0.51 -6.15 6.87
CA SER A 118 -0.20 -4.93 6.46
C SER A 118 -0.34 -3.96 7.62
N TRP A 119 -0.58 -4.45 8.85
CA TRP A 119 -0.53 -3.61 10.04
C TRP A 119 0.86 -2.97 10.21
N THR A 120 1.94 -3.76 10.10
CA THR A 120 3.31 -3.24 10.17
C THR A 120 3.59 -2.25 9.05
N TYR A 121 3.08 -2.49 7.84
CA TYR A 121 3.20 -1.54 6.73
C TYR A 121 2.54 -0.21 7.07
N GLY A 122 1.28 -0.24 7.51
CA GLY A 122 0.53 0.94 7.94
C GLY A 122 1.25 1.71 9.05
N ALA A 123 1.72 1.01 10.08
CA ALA A 123 2.41 1.62 11.21
C ALA A 123 3.74 2.30 10.80
N VAL A 124 4.51 1.69 9.89
CA VAL A 124 5.72 2.33 9.33
C VAL A 124 5.37 3.60 8.56
N VAL A 125 4.33 3.57 7.73
CA VAL A 125 3.89 4.74 6.95
C VAL A 125 3.43 5.86 7.88
N ASP A 126 2.60 5.55 8.88
CA ASP A 126 2.13 6.52 9.87
C ASP A 126 3.28 7.16 10.64
N TYR A 127 4.22 6.35 11.13
CA TYR A 127 5.41 6.86 11.80
C TYR A 127 6.19 7.84 10.92
N LEU A 128 6.38 7.52 9.64
CA LEU A 128 7.11 8.38 8.71
C LEU A 128 6.36 9.69 8.45
N ILE A 129 5.03 9.65 8.32
CA ILE A 129 4.18 10.83 8.15
C ILE A 129 4.29 11.73 9.39
N ASP A 130 4.09 11.17 10.58
CA ASP A 130 4.09 11.91 11.85
C ASP A 130 5.44 12.55 12.17
N ASN A 131 6.53 11.96 11.67
CA ASN A 131 7.90 12.43 11.87
C ASN A 131 8.49 13.11 10.63
N SER A 132 7.68 13.41 9.62
CA SER A 132 8.15 14.01 8.37
C SER A 132 8.68 15.44 8.58
N PRO A 133 9.82 15.82 7.95
CA PRO A 133 10.69 14.98 7.15
C PRO A 133 11.62 14.11 8.00
N VAL A 134 11.90 12.88 7.55
CA VAL A 134 12.88 11.98 8.18
C VAL A 134 14.14 11.91 7.31
N ASN A 135 15.31 12.21 7.90
CA ASN A 135 16.59 12.19 7.18
C ASN A 135 17.76 11.78 8.11
N PRO A 136 18.53 10.72 7.81
CA PRO A 136 18.35 9.76 6.72
C PRO A 136 17.46 8.56 7.10
N VAL A 137 16.57 8.11 6.21
CA VAL A 137 15.75 6.88 6.41
C VAL A 137 16.47 5.60 6.00
N SER A 138 17.52 5.71 5.17
CA SER A 138 18.24 4.55 4.62
C SER A 138 19.22 3.91 5.61
N THR A 139 19.66 4.65 6.64
CA THR A 139 20.71 4.17 7.54
C THR A 139 20.22 3.03 8.44
N LYS A 140 21.13 2.12 8.79
CA LYS A 140 20.85 1.04 9.74
C LYS A 140 20.28 1.57 11.06
N LYS A 141 20.85 2.65 11.57
CA LYS A 141 20.43 3.28 12.83
C LYS A 141 18.98 3.79 12.74
N SER A 142 18.63 4.52 11.68
CA SER A 142 17.25 4.99 11.50
C SER A 142 16.26 3.83 11.40
N ARG A 143 16.61 2.76 10.67
CA ARG A 143 15.75 1.56 10.59
C ARG A 143 15.61 0.82 11.93
N GLU A 144 16.63 0.86 12.79
CA GLU A 144 16.54 0.34 14.16
C GLU A 144 15.59 1.18 15.01
N GLU A 145 15.70 2.50 14.96
CA GLU A 145 14.82 3.44 15.69
C GLU A 145 13.35 3.30 15.25
N ILE A 146 13.10 3.25 13.93
CA ILE A 146 11.74 3.06 13.40
C ILE A 146 11.19 1.70 13.86
N ALA A 147 11.96 0.62 13.71
CA ALA A 147 11.49 -0.71 14.09
C ALA A 147 11.21 -0.84 15.60
N GLU A 148 11.98 -0.15 16.45
CA GLU A 148 11.75 -0.08 17.89
C GLU A 148 10.45 0.66 18.21
N ALA A 149 10.20 1.83 17.59
CA ALA A 149 8.95 2.56 17.76
C ALA A 149 7.72 1.75 17.33
N ILE A 150 7.79 1.07 16.17
CA ILE A 150 6.68 0.21 15.71
C ILE A 150 6.51 -1.01 16.62
N PHE A 151 7.60 -1.56 17.17
CA PHE A 151 7.52 -2.64 18.14
C PHE A 151 6.80 -2.18 19.41
N GLU A 152 7.15 -1.01 19.96
CA GLU A 152 6.49 -0.43 21.14
C GLU A 152 5.00 -0.19 20.88
N GLN A 153 4.64 0.42 19.75
CA GLN A 153 3.24 0.58 19.33
C GLN A 153 2.50 -0.76 19.26
N ALA A 154 3.13 -1.81 18.69
CA ALA A 154 2.54 -3.14 18.64
C ALA A 154 2.30 -3.73 20.03
N GLN A 155 3.20 -3.48 21.00
CA GLN A 155 3.02 -3.93 22.38
C GLN A 155 1.80 -3.26 23.04
N GLU A 156 1.50 -2.01 22.70
CA GLU A 156 0.39 -1.24 23.23
C GLU A 156 -0.94 -1.61 22.57
N GLU A 157 -1.00 -1.68 21.24
CA GLU A 157 -2.23 -1.90 20.49
C GLU A 157 -2.62 -3.38 20.38
N LEU A 158 -1.64 -4.29 20.24
CA LEU A 158 -1.88 -5.71 19.94
C LEU A 158 -1.80 -6.58 21.20
N THR A 159 -2.39 -6.10 22.29
CA THR A 159 -2.32 -6.73 23.62
C THR A 159 -2.69 -8.22 23.63
N SER A 160 -3.63 -8.65 22.78
CA SER A 160 -4.09 -10.04 22.68
C SER A 160 -3.06 -11.01 22.07
N ILE A 161 -2.06 -10.50 21.35
CA ILE A 161 -1.01 -11.29 20.68
C ILE A 161 0.39 -10.77 21.02
N ARG A 162 0.54 -10.02 22.12
CA ARG A 162 1.78 -9.32 22.51
C ARG A 162 3.02 -10.22 22.49
N ASP A 163 2.89 -11.44 23.03
CA ASP A 163 3.97 -12.43 23.10
C ASP A 163 4.34 -13.06 21.74
N GLU A 164 3.51 -12.84 20.71
CA GLU A 164 3.71 -13.33 19.35
C GLU A 164 4.38 -12.26 18.44
N VAL A 165 4.43 -11.00 18.87
CA VAL A 165 4.99 -9.86 18.11
C VAL A 165 6.49 -10.04 17.88
N SER A 166 6.93 -9.85 16.63
CA SER A 166 8.33 -9.95 16.24
C SER A 166 8.66 -8.95 15.13
N ILE A 167 9.03 -7.74 15.54
CA ILE A 167 9.38 -6.63 14.66
C ILE A 167 10.85 -6.29 14.87
N GLY A 168 11.57 -6.08 13.77
CA GLY A 168 12.94 -5.58 13.77
C GLY A 168 13.26 -4.89 12.45
N PRO A 169 14.49 -4.43 12.22
CA PRO A 169 14.85 -3.63 11.04
C PRO A 169 14.55 -4.32 9.71
N ARG A 170 14.69 -5.65 9.66
CA ARG A 170 14.32 -6.47 8.50
C ARG A 170 12.80 -6.53 8.30
N SER A 171 11.99 -6.51 9.36
CA SER A 171 10.53 -6.51 9.27
C SER A 171 9.97 -5.33 8.47
N ILE A 172 10.64 -4.17 8.56
CA ILE A 172 10.19 -2.92 7.95
C ILE A 172 10.90 -2.59 6.62
N SER A 173 11.93 -3.34 6.25
CA SER A 173 12.74 -3.05 5.06
C SER A 173 11.90 -3.09 3.76
N GLY A 174 10.93 -4.01 3.69
CA GLY A 174 10.01 -4.12 2.58
C GLY A 174 9.09 -2.90 2.43
N ALA A 175 8.75 -2.19 3.52
CA ALA A 175 7.92 -0.98 3.43
C ALA A 175 8.60 0.10 2.58
N PHE A 176 9.90 0.30 2.78
CA PHE A 176 10.69 1.27 2.00
C PHE A 176 10.75 0.92 0.52
N GLN A 177 10.68 -0.37 0.14
CA GLN A 177 10.65 -0.76 -1.27
C GLN A 177 9.36 -0.30 -1.96
N TYR A 178 8.23 -0.29 -1.27
CA TYR A 178 6.98 0.24 -1.83
C TYR A 178 6.97 1.77 -1.83
N LEU A 179 7.46 2.41 -0.77
CA LEU A 179 7.47 3.86 -0.65
C LEU A 179 8.38 4.55 -1.68
N ARG A 180 9.50 3.93 -2.06
CA ARG A 180 10.37 4.43 -3.15
C ARG A 180 9.69 4.47 -4.51
N GLU A 181 8.72 3.59 -4.72
CA GLU A 181 8.05 3.39 -6.00
C GLU A 181 6.79 4.26 -6.15
N LEU A 182 6.44 5.05 -5.12
CA LEU A 182 5.31 5.97 -5.20
C LEU A 182 5.57 7.08 -6.22
N SER A 183 4.49 7.51 -6.88
CA SER A 183 4.52 8.61 -7.83
C SER A 183 3.36 9.58 -7.52
N PRO A 184 3.63 10.85 -7.17
CA PRO A 184 4.95 11.46 -6.92
C PRO A 184 5.75 10.77 -5.80
N PRO A 185 7.10 10.83 -5.84
CA PRO A 185 7.97 10.16 -4.88
C PRO A 185 7.87 10.80 -3.49
N VAL A 186 7.99 9.96 -2.45
CA VAL A 186 8.04 10.39 -1.03
C VAL A 186 9.37 10.06 -0.37
N ILE A 187 10.22 9.27 -1.05
CA ILE A 187 11.61 9.02 -0.67
C ILE A 187 12.47 9.57 -1.79
N GLU A 188 13.29 10.57 -1.47
CA GLU A 188 14.24 11.18 -2.38
C GLU A 188 15.65 10.68 -2.09
N GLU A 189 16.41 10.39 -3.15
CA GLU A 189 17.85 10.14 -3.04
C GLU A 189 18.55 11.43 -2.59
N GLY A 190 19.21 11.37 -1.43
CA GLY A 190 19.97 12.47 -0.85
C GLY A 190 21.46 12.41 -1.16
N GLN A 191 22.25 13.10 -0.34
CA GLN A 191 23.69 13.21 -0.56
C GLN A 191 24.42 11.92 -0.14
N HIS A 192 25.47 11.58 -0.88
CA HIS A 192 26.40 10.54 -0.44
C HIS A 192 27.24 11.04 0.73
N THR A 193 27.08 10.45 1.91
CA THR A 193 27.98 10.65 3.05
C THR A 193 28.65 9.31 3.38
N ASN A 194 29.96 9.30 3.61
CA ASN A 194 30.70 8.08 4.02
C ASN A 194 30.49 6.82 3.14
N ASN A 195 30.33 6.98 1.81
CA ASN A 195 29.98 5.90 0.85
C ASN A 195 28.60 5.26 1.03
N GLU A 196 27.71 5.84 1.84
CA GLU A 196 26.31 5.44 1.96
C GLU A 196 25.42 6.49 1.27
N MET A 197 24.40 6.01 0.54
CA MET A 197 23.38 6.88 -0.03
C MET A 197 22.36 7.19 1.06
N GLU A 198 22.34 8.45 1.52
CA GLU A 198 21.33 8.90 2.47
C GLU A 198 20.03 9.20 1.73
N GLU A 199 18.96 8.51 2.08
CA GLU A 199 17.63 8.77 1.54
C GLU A 199 16.85 9.65 2.52
N LYS A 200 16.04 10.56 2.01
CA LYS A 200 15.15 11.41 2.82
C LYS A 200 13.70 11.06 2.54
N PHE A 201 12.92 10.83 3.59
CA PHE A 201 11.47 10.76 3.48
C PHE A 201 10.85 12.16 3.67
N GLN A 202 9.88 12.49 2.83
CA GLN A 202 9.06 13.69 2.96
C GLN A 202 7.67 13.43 2.39
N ILE A 203 6.63 13.86 3.14
CA ILE A 203 5.25 13.87 2.64
C ILE A 203 5.14 14.70 1.35
N ARG A 204 4.37 14.21 0.38
CA ARG A 204 4.19 14.89 -0.92
C ARG A 204 3.13 15.96 -0.83
N SER A 205 3.22 16.99 -1.65
CA SER A 205 2.20 18.05 -1.75
C SER A 205 1.10 17.76 -2.77
N PHE A 206 1.22 16.65 -3.51
CA PHE A 206 0.29 16.24 -4.55
C PHE A 206 0.23 14.71 -4.62
N ALA A 207 -0.94 14.16 -4.93
CA ALA A 207 -1.15 12.74 -5.22
C ALA A 207 -2.04 12.62 -6.48
N PRO A 208 -1.94 11.52 -7.25
CA PRO A 208 -2.83 11.28 -8.39
C PRO A 208 -4.31 11.28 -7.94
N ALA A 209 -5.20 11.89 -8.72
CA ALA A 209 -6.61 12.03 -8.38
C ALA A 209 -7.31 10.65 -8.31
N GLU A 210 -6.89 9.71 -9.15
CA GLU A 210 -7.25 8.30 -9.16
C GLU A 210 -7.04 7.68 -7.77
N MET A 211 -5.95 8.04 -7.09
CA MET A 211 -5.64 7.51 -5.77
C MET A 211 -6.54 8.11 -4.70
N LEU A 212 -6.94 9.38 -4.81
CA LEU A 212 -7.90 9.96 -3.88
C LEU A 212 -9.25 9.26 -3.98
N LEU A 213 -9.68 8.93 -5.19
CA LEU A 213 -10.89 8.18 -5.41
C LEU A 213 -10.86 6.81 -4.71
N VAL A 214 -9.79 6.05 -4.92
CA VAL A 214 -9.58 4.75 -4.27
C VAL A 214 -9.49 4.89 -2.74
N ALA A 215 -8.93 6.00 -2.23
CA ALA A 215 -8.90 6.30 -0.80
C ALA A 215 -10.30 6.64 -0.23
N ILE A 216 -11.15 7.32 -1.00
CA ILE A 216 -12.54 7.59 -0.62
C ILE A 216 -13.34 6.29 -0.58
N ASP A 217 -13.16 5.39 -1.55
CA ASP A 217 -13.78 4.05 -1.55
C ASP A 217 -13.45 3.29 -0.26
N PHE A 218 -12.18 3.33 0.16
CA PHE A 218 -11.78 2.79 1.45
C PHE A 218 -12.53 3.42 2.63
N LEU A 219 -12.74 4.75 2.65
CA LEU A 219 -13.52 5.38 3.73
C LEU A 219 -14.97 4.86 3.79
N TYR A 220 -15.60 4.58 2.65
CA TYR A 220 -16.92 3.95 2.62
C TYR A 220 -16.88 2.57 3.28
N GLN A 221 -15.87 1.77 2.95
CA GLN A 221 -15.69 0.42 3.51
C GLN A 221 -15.39 0.46 5.01
N GLU A 222 -14.43 1.28 5.44
CA GLU A 222 -14.00 1.41 6.84
C GLU A 222 -15.13 1.91 7.75
N SER A 223 -15.93 2.86 7.27
CA SER A 223 -17.08 3.41 8.01
C SER A 223 -18.36 2.58 7.86
N ASN A 224 -18.35 1.53 7.04
CA ASN A 224 -19.54 0.76 6.64
C ASN A 224 -20.69 1.69 6.19
N THR A 225 -20.35 2.67 5.36
CA THR A 225 -21.32 3.62 4.78
C THR A 225 -21.81 3.07 3.45
N ASP A 226 -23.12 3.16 3.20
CA ASP A 226 -23.71 2.78 1.92
C ASP A 226 -23.29 3.75 0.80
N TYR A 227 -22.86 3.23 -0.35
CA TYR A 227 -22.65 4.02 -1.56
C TYR A 227 -23.93 4.79 -1.94
N GLY A 228 -23.75 5.97 -2.52
CA GLY A 228 -24.80 6.96 -2.75
C GLY A 228 -25.13 7.83 -1.52
N THR A 229 -24.65 7.47 -0.32
CA THR A 229 -24.73 8.34 0.87
C THR A 229 -23.60 9.35 0.85
N ALA A 230 -23.87 10.62 1.14
CA ALA A 230 -22.82 11.64 1.22
C ALA A 230 -21.98 11.45 2.49
N LEU A 231 -20.66 11.31 2.32
CA LEU A 231 -19.66 11.34 3.39
C LEU A 231 -19.21 12.78 3.65
N ILE A 232 -19.15 13.16 4.92
CA ILE A 232 -18.64 14.46 5.34
C ILE A 232 -17.12 14.40 5.39
N LEU A 233 -16.44 15.30 4.67
CA LEU A 233 -14.99 15.50 4.79
C LEU A 233 -14.70 16.41 5.98
N ASN A 234 -14.81 15.85 7.18
CA ASN A 234 -14.33 16.47 8.43
C ASN A 234 -12.80 16.30 8.54
N ASN A 235 -12.19 16.89 9.56
CA ASN A 235 -10.74 16.83 9.75
C ASN A 235 -10.22 15.38 9.89
N GLU A 236 -10.97 14.50 10.55
CA GLU A 236 -10.59 13.09 10.74
C GLU A 236 -10.57 12.33 9.40
N ASN A 237 -11.62 12.47 8.58
CA ASN A 237 -11.69 11.83 7.27
C ASN A 237 -10.64 12.41 6.31
N ILE A 238 -10.38 13.72 6.36
CA ILE A 238 -9.32 14.35 5.56
C ILE A 238 -7.95 13.82 6.01
N GLU A 239 -7.69 13.72 7.31
CA GLU A 239 -6.45 13.15 7.84
C GLU A 239 -6.27 11.70 7.36
N THR A 240 -7.30 10.86 7.45
CA THR A 240 -7.25 9.48 6.96
C THR A 240 -6.93 9.41 5.47
N LEU A 241 -7.61 10.22 4.63
CA LEU A 241 -7.34 10.28 3.19
C LEU A 241 -5.90 10.75 2.91
N CYS A 242 -5.44 11.80 3.59
CA CYS A 242 -4.08 12.31 3.45
C CYS A 242 -3.05 11.26 3.85
N ARG A 243 -3.29 10.47 4.90
CA ARG A 243 -2.39 9.39 5.33
C ARG A 243 -2.31 8.27 4.29
N ILE A 244 -3.44 7.81 3.75
CA ILE A 244 -3.48 6.82 2.65
C ILE A 244 -2.70 7.33 1.43
N LEU A 245 -2.76 8.63 1.17
CA LEU A 245 -2.10 9.27 0.05
C LEU A 245 -0.67 9.73 0.36
N VAL A 246 -0.17 9.58 1.58
CA VAL A 246 1.11 10.17 2.05
C VAL A 246 1.21 11.66 1.71
N LEU A 247 0.07 12.37 1.77
CA LEU A 247 -0.16 13.71 1.28
C LEU A 247 -0.15 14.72 2.43
N ASP A 248 0.48 15.86 2.22
CA ASP A 248 0.33 17.03 3.10
C ASP A 248 -1.09 17.60 3.00
N GLU A 249 -1.72 17.89 4.14
CA GLU A 249 -3.11 18.35 4.19
C GLU A 249 -3.36 19.61 3.33
N SER A 250 -2.35 20.48 3.16
CA SER A 250 -2.47 21.66 2.30
C SER A 250 -2.66 21.34 0.81
N GLY A 251 -2.27 20.14 0.37
CA GLY A 251 -2.47 19.64 -0.99
C GLY A 251 -3.83 18.97 -1.23
N PHE A 252 -4.59 18.66 -0.17
CA PHE A 252 -5.83 17.89 -0.28
C PHE A 252 -6.87 18.54 -1.20
N ASP A 253 -7.05 19.86 -1.07
CA ASP A 253 -8.07 20.59 -1.84
C ASP A 253 -7.79 20.63 -3.33
N GLU A 254 -6.51 20.64 -3.71
CA GLU A 254 -6.08 20.56 -5.10
C GLU A 254 -6.37 19.18 -5.68
N VAL A 255 -5.96 18.11 -4.98
CA VAL A 255 -6.24 16.72 -5.42
C VAL A 255 -7.74 16.45 -5.49
N LEU A 256 -8.51 16.96 -4.53
CA LEU A 256 -9.97 16.84 -4.53
C LEU A 256 -10.60 17.52 -5.73
N GLU A 257 -10.15 18.71 -6.12
CA GLU A 257 -10.68 19.42 -7.28
C GLU A 257 -10.46 18.64 -8.56
N TRP A 258 -9.31 17.97 -8.71
CA TRP A 258 -9.02 17.12 -9.87
C TRP A 258 -9.86 15.84 -9.86
N ALA A 259 -10.09 15.25 -8.68
CA ALA A 259 -10.93 14.07 -8.56
C ALA A 259 -12.41 14.34 -8.93
N ARG A 260 -12.86 15.60 -8.99
CA ARG A 260 -14.23 15.94 -9.43
C ARG A 260 -14.49 15.64 -10.89
N GLU A 261 -13.45 15.43 -11.69
CA GLU A 261 -13.59 15.07 -13.10
C GLU A 261 -14.09 13.63 -13.28
N PHE A 262 -14.03 12.80 -12.23
CA PHE A 262 -14.57 11.46 -12.30
C PHE A 262 -16.08 11.43 -12.09
N ASP A 263 -16.80 10.84 -13.06
CA ASP A 263 -18.27 10.79 -13.10
C ASP A 263 -18.91 10.10 -11.88
N HIS A 264 -18.19 9.17 -11.24
CA HIS A 264 -18.68 8.40 -10.10
C HIS A 264 -18.51 9.14 -8.75
N LEU A 265 -17.87 10.32 -8.73
CA LEU A 265 -17.61 11.11 -7.53
C LEU A 265 -18.33 12.46 -7.58
N GLU A 266 -19.39 12.62 -6.78
CA GLU A 266 -19.98 13.93 -6.56
C GLU A 266 -19.27 14.65 -5.41
N VAL A 267 -18.81 15.88 -5.64
CA VAL A 267 -18.20 16.74 -4.61
C VAL A 267 -19.04 17.98 -4.38
N SER A 268 -19.41 18.21 -3.11
CA SER A 268 -20.17 19.36 -2.64
C SER A 268 -19.33 20.18 -1.67
N THR A 269 -19.13 21.47 -1.96
CA THR A 269 -18.29 22.40 -1.19
C THR A 269 -19.11 23.48 -0.47
N GLY A 270 -20.32 23.12 -0.01
CA GLY A 270 -21.23 24.02 0.71
C GLY A 270 -20.76 24.34 2.14
N MET A 271 -21.69 24.42 3.11
CA MET A 271 -21.33 24.69 4.52
C MET A 271 -20.41 23.62 5.13
N ALA A 272 -20.48 22.40 4.61
CA ALA A 272 -19.55 21.32 4.91
C ALA A 272 -19.13 20.68 3.57
N LYS A 273 -17.85 20.35 3.46
CA LYS A 273 -17.31 19.62 2.32
C LYS A 273 -17.79 18.17 2.40
N GLN A 274 -18.35 17.66 1.32
CA GLN A 274 -18.91 16.32 1.23
C GLN A 274 -18.53 15.66 -0.08
N VAL A 275 -18.36 14.35 -0.03
CA VAL A 275 -18.16 13.49 -1.20
C VAL A 275 -19.24 12.44 -1.25
N ARG A 276 -19.65 12.04 -2.46
CA ARG A 276 -20.54 10.91 -2.67
C ARG A 276 -20.00 10.03 -3.78
N LEU A 277 -19.64 8.79 -3.46
CA LEU A 277 -19.43 7.75 -4.45
C LEU A 277 -20.77 7.09 -4.80
N SER A 278 -21.06 6.90 -6.07
CA SER A 278 -22.29 6.21 -6.50
C SER A 278 -22.23 4.71 -6.24
N ASP A 279 -21.06 4.11 -6.43
CA ASP A 279 -20.79 2.67 -6.43
C ASP A 279 -19.36 2.40 -5.93
N PRO A 280 -19.01 1.14 -5.58
CA PRO A 280 -17.63 0.77 -5.31
C PRO A 280 -16.71 1.09 -6.49
N VAL A 281 -15.51 1.58 -6.20
CA VAL A 281 -14.52 1.95 -7.22
C VAL A 281 -13.87 0.70 -7.79
N ASN A 282 -14.06 0.46 -9.09
CA ASN A 282 -13.29 -0.54 -9.84
C ASN A 282 -12.03 0.11 -10.39
N TYR A 283 -10.93 -0.63 -10.49
CA TYR A 283 -9.70 -0.04 -11.04
C TYR A 283 -9.80 0.31 -12.53
N HIS A 284 -10.77 -0.28 -13.24
CA HIS A 284 -11.14 0.12 -14.60
C HIS A 284 -11.70 1.56 -14.66
N ASP A 285 -12.31 2.06 -13.57
CA ASP A 285 -12.86 3.42 -13.52
C ASP A 285 -11.76 4.50 -13.41
N LEU A 286 -10.49 4.08 -13.27
CA LEU A 286 -9.33 4.95 -13.12
C LEU A 286 -8.61 5.24 -14.45
N ILE A 287 -8.98 4.57 -15.54
CA ILE A 287 -8.24 4.57 -16.82
C ILE A 287 -9.10 5.03 -18.00
#